data_AF-A0A816FYV9-F1
#
_entry.id   AF-A0A816FYV9-F1
#
_cell.length_a   1.000
_cell.length_b   1.000
_cell.length_c   1.000
_cell.angle_alpha   90.00
_cell.angle_beta   90.00
_cell.angle_gamma   90.00
#
_symmetry.space_group_name_H-M   'P 1'
#
loop_
_entity.id
_entity.type
_entity.pdbx_description
1 polymer ?
#
loop_
_entity_poly.entity_id
_entity_poly.type
_entity_poly.pdbx_seq_one_letter_code
_entity_poly.pdbx_strand_id
1 'polypeptide(L)'
;TASVLSNGKVLVTGGSINNFGYLNSAELYDLSTGTWTTTGNMTNAREGHTASVLSNGKVLVTGSFLNSAELYDPSTGTWTTTGRMTSARGDDTASVLSNGKVLVTGGWSVHGALNSAELYQIFETN
;
A
#
# COMPACT_ATOMS: atom_id res chain seq x y z
N THR A 1 6.40 4.26 2.91
CA THR A 1 5.14 4.81 3.45
C THR A 1 4.83 4.16 4.80
N ALA A 2 4.06 4.82 5.69
CA ALA A 2 3.73 4.28 7.02
C ALA A 2 2.22 4.33 7.31
N SER A 3 1.69 3.32 8.01
CA SER A 3 0.28 3.19 8.37
C SER A 3 0.11 2.70 9.81
N VAL A 4 -0.67 3.40 10.63
CA VAL A 4 -0.97 2.99 12.02
C VAL A 4 -2.03 1.90 12.02
N LEU A 5 -1.73 0.76 12.62
CA LEU A 5 -2.60 -0.40 12.72
C LEU A 5 -3.38 -0.39 14.05
N SER A 6 -4.55 -1.04 14.05
CA SER A 6 -5.40 -1.16 15.24
C SER A 6 -4.77 -1.97 16.38
N ASN A 7 -3.76 -2.80 16.07
CA ASN A 7 -3.03 -3.61 17.04
C ASN A 7 -1.90 -2.86 17.77
N GLY A 8 -1.83 -1.52 17.64
CA GLY A 8 -0.81 -0.70 18.30
C GLY A 8 0.56 -0.72 17.61
N LYS A 9 0.65 -1.25 16.39
CA LYS A 9 1.87 -1.22 15.58
C LYS A 9 1.73 -0.26 14.40
N VAL A 10 2.85 0.17 13.85
CA VAL A 10 2.92 0.93 12.59
C VAL A 10 3.54 0.04 11.53
N LEU A 11 2.83 -0.20 10.42
CA LEU A 11 3.41 -0.82 9.24
C LEU A 11 4.20 0.22 8.46
N VAL A 12 5.47 -0.05 8.21
CA VAL A 12 6.31 0.72 7.29
C VAL A 12 6.65 -0.17 6.10
N THR A 13 6.43 0.31 4.90
CA THR A 13 6.57 -0.49 3.68
C THR A 13 7.20 0.31 2.53
N GLY A 14 8.01 -0.40 1.74
CA GLY A 14 8.72 0.10 0.57
C GLY A 14 9.66 1.26 0.87
N GLY A 15 9.80 2.16 -0.10
CA GLY A 15 10.80 3.23 -0.11
C GLY A 15 11.88 2.98 -1.14
N SER A 16 12.92 3.81 -1.13
CA SER A 16 14.09 3.68 -2.01
C SER A 16 15.37 3.62 -1.18
N ILE A 17 16.36 2.90 -1.69
CA ILE A 17 17.73 2.97 -1.19
C ILE A 17 18.58 3.61 -2.27
N ASN A 18 18.75 4.93 -2.26
CA ASN A 18 19.63 5.67 -3.18
C ASN A 18 19.72 5.05 -4.61
N ASN A 19 20.93 4.78 -5.11
CA ASN A 19 21.18 4.17 -6.43
C ASN A 19 20.87 2.65 -6.51
N PHE A 20 20.27 2.05 -5.48
CA PHE A 20 20.00 0.60 -5.38
C PHE A 20 18.55 0.23 -5.68
N GLY A 21 17.69 1.21 -5.97
CA GLY A 21 16.31 0.99 -6.42
C GLY A 21 15.28 0.99 -5.30
N TYR A 22 14.08 0.53 -5.63
CA TYR A 22 12.94 0.50 -4.72
C TYR A 22 12.96 -0.74 -3.82
N LEU A 23 12.37 -0.61 -2.65
CA LEU A 23 12.21 -1.69 -1.68
C LEU A 23 10.85 -2.36 -1.79
N ASN A 24 10.83 -3.68 -1.63
CA ASN A 24 9.63 -4.45 -1.38
C ASN A 24 9.52 -4.91 0.08
N SER A 25 10.48 -4.53 0.93
CA SER A 25 10.48 -4.88 2.34
C SER A 25 9.41 -4.13 3.13
N ALA A 26 9.00 -4.74 4.23
CA ALA A 26 8.14 -4.11 5.22
C ALA A 26 8.59 -4.47 6.64
N GLU A 27 8.36 -3.54 7.56
CA GLU A 27 8.68 -3.65 8.96
C GLU A 27 7.52 -3.14 9.82
N LEU A 28 7.42 -3.65 11.03
CA LEU A 28 6.47 -3.22 12.04
C LEU A 28 7.21 -2.51 13.16
N TYR A 29 6.79 -1.30 13.48
CA TYR A 29 7.19 -0.60 14.69
C TYR A 29 6.14 -0.81 15.78
N ASP A 30 6.54 -1.35 16.92
CA ASP A 30 5.67 -1.52 18.08
C ASP A 30 5.70 -0.25 18.95
N LEU A 31 4.55 0.43 19.07
CA LEU A 31 4.45 1.69 19.81
C LEU A 31 4.63 1.51 21.32
N SER A 32 4.42 0.30 21.85
CA SER A 32 4.49 0.02 23.29
C SER A 32 5.92 -0.25 23.76
N THR A 33 6.73 -0.91 22.92
CA THR A 33 8.11 -1.29 23.25
C THR A 33 9.16 -0.43 22.54
N GLY A 34 8.76 0.31 21.49
CA GLY A 34 9.67 1.08 20.66
C GLY A 34 10.60 0.21 19.80
N THR A 35 10.23 -1.04 19.53
CA THR A 35 11.06 -2.00 18.79
C THR A 35 10.56 -2.21 17.36
N TRP A 36 11.50 -2.43 16.44
CA TRP A 36 11.22 -2.82 15.07
C TRP A 36 11.23 -4.34 14.92
N THR A 37 10.38 -4.87 14.04
CA THR A 37 10.38 -6.28 13.65
C THR A 37 10.08 -6.40 12.16
N THR A 38 10.82 -7.23 11.45
CA THR A 38 10.57 -7.51 10.03
C THR A 38 9.27 -8.30 9.87
N THR A 39 8.54 -8.05 8.77
CA THR A 39 7.34 -8.82 8.40
C THR A 39 7.47 -9.34 6.97
N GLY A 40 6.42 -9.93 6.40
CA GLY A 40 6.42 -10.37 5.00
C GLY A 40 6.73 -9.23 4.03
N ASN A 41 7.28 -9.57 2.88
CA ASN A 41 7.61 -8.62 1.81
C ASN A 41 6.48 -8.52 0.79
N MET A 42 6.33 -7.34 0.19
CA MET A 42 5.52 -7.17 -1.02
C MET A 42 6.13 -7.98 -2.17
N THR A 43 5.29 -8.32 -3.15
CA THR A 43 5.70 -8.92 -4.41
C THR A 43 6.47 -7.91 -5.27
N ASN A 44 5.97 -6.67 -5.34
CA ASN A 44 6.59 -5.60 -6.11
C ASN A 44 7.24 -4.58 -5.17
N ALA A 45 8.44 -4.13 -5.54
CA ALA A 45 9.08 -3.03 -4.86
C ALA A 45 8.38 -1.71 -5.20
N ARG A 46 8.22 -0.82 -4.20
CA ARG A 46 7.41 0.39 -4.34
C ARG A 46 8.01 1.61 -3.65
N GLU A 47 8.02 2.74 -4.33
CA GLU A 47 8.25 4.10 -3.80
C GLU A 47 7.11 5.02 -4.25
N GLY A 48 6.81 6.10 -3.52
CA GLY A 48 5.72 7.03 -3.90
C GLY A 48 4.35 6.36 -3.96
N HIS A 49 4.17 5.28 -3.19
CA HIS A 49 2.92 4.51 -3.11
C HIS A 49 2.12 4.93 -1.88
N THR A 50 0.82 4.67 -1.91
CA THR A 50 -0.07 4.85 -0.77
C THR A 50 -0.22 3.54 0.02
N ALA A 51 -0.52 3.65 1.31
CA ALA A 51 -0.81 2.52 2.19
C ALA A 51 -2.04 2.85 3.06
N SER A 52 -3.20 2.33 2.67
CA SER A 52 -4.50 2.66 3.25
C SER A 52 -4.98 1.54 4.18
N VAL A 53 -5.23 1.87 5.44
CA VAL A 53 -5.82 0.92 6.41
C VAL A 53 -7.31 0.78 6.15
N LEU A 54 -7.75 -0.44 5.87
CA LEU A 54 -9.13 -0.77 5.56
C LEU A 54 -9.95 -0.98 6.84
N SER A 55 -11.28 -0.95 6.71
CA SER A 55 -12.20 -1.17 7.84
C SER A 55 -12.06 -2.56 8.48
N ASN A 56 -11.57 -3.55 7.74
CA ASN A 56 -11.27 -4.89 8.25
C ASN A 56 -9.86 -5.00 8.88
N GLY A 57 -9.10 -3.92 8.96
CA GLY A 57 -7.76 -3.87 9.55
C GLY A 57 -6.62 -4.27 8.61
N LYS A 58 -6.90 -4.78 7.41
CA LYS A 58 -5.87 -5.02 6.39
C LYS A 58 -5.36 -3.70 5.80
N VAL A 59 -4.18 -3.71 5.19
CA VAL A 59 -3.60 -2.52 4.54
C VAL A 59 -3.55 -2.73 3.03
N LEU A 60 -4.21 -1.87 2.26
CA LEU A 60 -4.09 -1.83 0.81
C LEU A 60 -2.92 -0.93 0.41
N VAL A 61 -2.04 -1.44 -0.44
CA VAL A 61 -1.00 -0.65 -1.08
C VAL A 61 -1.27 -0.50 -2.58
N THR A 62 -1.31 0.74 -3.07
CA THR A 62 -1.44 1.11 -4.49
C THR A 62 -0.37 2.13 -4.88
N GLY A 63 -0.07 2.24 -6.17
CA GLY A 63 0.82 3.28 -6.68
C GLY A 63 2.19 2.77 -7.14
N SER A 64 3.20 3.64 -7.10
CA SER A 64 4.58 3.39 -7.58
C SER A 64 4.72 3.21 -9.10
N PHE A 65 3.96 3.95 -9.89
CA PHE A 65 3.88 3.80 -11.36
C PHE A 65 3.48 2.39 -11.80
N LEU A 66 2.77 1.66 -10.93
CA LEU A 66 2.20 0.34 -11.20
C LEU A 66 0.69 0.44 -11.18
N ASN A 67 0.02 -0.47 -11.89
CA ASN A 67 -1.42 -0.67 -11.77
C ASN A 67 -1.79 -1.86 -10.87
N SER A 68 -0.79 -2.57 -10.35
CA SER A 68 -0.97 -3.63 -9.37
C SER A 68 -1.17 -3.05 -7.97
N ALA A 69 -1.90 -3.80 -7.14
CA ALA A 69 -2.11 -3.50 -5.74
C ALA A 69 -1.97 -4.76 -4.90
N GLU A 70 -1.62 -4.58 -3.62
CA GLU A 70 -1.35 -5.67 -2.69
C GLU A 70 -2.00 -5.38 -1.33
N LEU A 71 -2.52 -6.42 -0.69
CA LEU A 71 -3.09 -6.38 0.65
C LEU A 71 -2.09 -6.99 1.63
N TYR A 72 -1.83 -6.28 2.72
CA TYR A 72 -1.17 -6.82 3.89
C TYR A 72 -2.19 -7.24 4.94
N ASP A 73 -2.05 -8.46 5.45
CA ASP A 73 -2.80 -8.95 6.60
C ASP A 73 -1.93 -8.89 7.87
N PRO A 74 -2.21 -7.98 8.82
CA PRO A 74 -1.44 -7.85 10.06
C PRO A 74 -1.50 -9.07 10.98
N SER A 75 -2.49 -9.94 10.84
CA SER A 75 -2.66 -11.11 11.71
C SER A 75 -1.68 -12.23 11.35
N THR A 76 -1.33 -12.35 10.08
CA THR A 76 -0.41 -13.37 9.54
C THR A 76 0.93 -12.79 9.11
N GLY A 77 1.02 -11.46 8.93
CA GLY A 77 2.19 -10.80 8.37
C GLY A 77 2.40 -11.09 6.89
N THR A 78 1.36 -11.50 6.15
CA THR A 78 1.46 -11.90 4.74
C THR A 78 0.93 -10.84 3.80
N TRP A 79 1.50 -10.80 2.59
CA TRP A 79 1.02 -9.99 1.47
C TRP A 79 0.29 -10.85 0.44
N THR A 80 -0.73 -10.28 -0.20
CA THR A 80 -1.48 -10.95 -1.26
C THR A 80 -1.81 -9.96 -2.37
N THR A 81 -1.67 -10.36 -3.62
CA THR A 81 -2.09 -9.54 -4.76
C THR A 81 -3.61 -9.44 -4.81
N THR A 82 -4.14 -8.25 -5.10
CA THR A 82 -5.58 -7.98 -5.18
C THR A 82 -5.89 -7.42 -6.58
N GLY A 83 -7.10 -6.87 -6.77
CA GLY A 83 -7.53 -6.16 -7.98
C GLY A 83 -6.50 -5.16 -8.52
N ARG A 84 -6.71 -4.72 -9.76
CA ARG A 84 -5.80 -3.80 -10.46
C ARG A 84 -6.49 -2.49 -10.70
N MET A 85 -5.71 -1.41 -10.62
CA MET A 85 -6.13 -0.10 -11.12
C MET A 85 -6.22 -0.12 -12.64
N THR A 86 -7.10 0.72 -13.19
CA THR A 86 -7.24 0.94 -14.64
C THR A 86 -6.01 1.64 -15.22
N SER A 87 -5.39 2.52 -14.45
CA SER A 87 -4.17 3.24 -14.84
C SER A 87 -3.04 2.96 -13.86
N ALA A 88 -1.84 2.77 -14.40
CA ALA A 88 -0.63 2.81 -13.59
C ALA A 88 -0.39 4.24 -13.12
N ARG A 89 -0.17 4.42 -11.82
CA ARG A 89 0.03 5.75 -11.21
C ARG A 89 1.05 5.67 -10.07
N GLY A 90 1.79 6.75 -9.86
CA GLY A 90 2.63 6.99 -8.68
C GLY A 90 2.30 8.35 -8.07
N ASP A 91 2.65 8.57 -6.81
CA ASP A 91 2.28 9.77 -6.06
C ASP A 91 0.77 10.07 -6.08
N ASP A 92 -0.03 8.99 -6.15
CA ASP A 92 -1.48 9.05 -6.06
C ASP A 92 -1.96 9.30 -4.63
N THR A 93 -3.24 9.61 -4.49
CA THR A 93 -3.92 9.66 -3.19
C THR A 93 -4.99 8.58 -3.14
N ALA A 94 -5.11 7.90 -1.99
CA ALA A 94 -6.08 6.83 -1.78
C ALA A 94 -6.90 7.09 -0.52
N SER A 95 -8.24 7.13 -0.68
CA SER A 95 -9.20 7.35 0.40
C SER A 95 -10.12 6.13 0.55
N VAL A 96 -10.14 5.53 1.74
CA VAL A 96 -11.03 4.40 2.05
C VAL A 96 -12.44 4.92 2.27
N LEU A 97 -13.41 4.34 1.56
CA LEU A 97 -14.81 4.71 1.66
C LEU A 97 -15.56 3.78 2.61
N SER A 98 -16.66 4.27 3.19
CA SER A 98 -17.50 3.51 4.13
C SER A 98 -18.12 2.25 3.53
N ASN A 99 -18.22 2.17 2.19
CA ASN A 99 -18.72 1.00 1.48
C ASN A 99 -17.63 -0.06 1.20
N GLY A 100 -16.43 0.09 1.77
CA GLY A 100 -15.33 -0.86 1.62
C GLY A 100 -14.53 -0.74 0.32
N LYS A 101 -14.84 0.23 -0.55
CA LYS A 101 -14.04 0.54 -1.74
C LYS A 101 -13.00 1.61 -1.42
N VAL A 102 -12.05 1.82 -2.34
CA VAL A 102 -11.02 2.85 -2.20
C VAL A 102 -11.12 3.81 -3.38
N LEU A 103 -11.27 5.11 -3.11
CA LEU A 103 -11.19 6.15 -4.13
C LEU A 103 -9.71 6.51 -4.32
N VAL A 104 -9.19 6.25 -5.52
CA VAL A 104 -7.82 6.59 -5.90
C VAL A 104 -7.84 7.76 -6.87
N THR A 105 -7.12 8.84 -6.59
CA THR A 105 -7.17 10.07 -7.40
C THR A 105 -5.79 10.61 -7.75
N GLY A 106 -5.69 11.16 -8.97
CA GLY A 106 -4.51 11.89 -9.44
C GLY A 106 -3.25 11.04 -9.55
N GLY A 107 -2.12 11.65 -9.19
CA GLY A 107 -0.78 11.06 -9.35
C GLY A 107 -0.20 11.26 -10.75
N TRP A 108 0.89 10.55 -11.01
CA TRP A 108 1.67 10.61 -12.23
C TRP A 108 1.73 9.25 -12.91
N SER A 109 1.63 9.26 -14.24
CA SER A 109 1.99 8.13 -15.08
C SER A 109 3.32 8.40 -15.78
N VAL A 110 3.81 7.42 -16.54
CA VAL A 110 4.96 7.61 -17.44
C VAL A 110 4.70 8.64 -18.55
N HIS A 111 3.46 9.07 -18.75
CA HIS A 111 3.06 10.08 -19.73
C HIS A 111 2.74 11.45 -19.11
N GLY A 112 2.94 11.62 -17.80
CA GLY A 112 2.68 12.85 -17.07
C GLY A 112 1.54 12.75 -16.04
N ALA A 113 1.15 13.90 -15.51
CA ALA A 113 0.15 14.03 -14.46
C ALA A 113 -1.22 13.51 -14.92
N LEU A 114 -1.90 12.78 -14.04
CA LEU A 114 -3.22 12.22 -14.27
C LEU A 114 -4.29 13.16 -13.71
N ASN A 115 -5.31 13.45 -14.54
CA ASN A 115 -6.54 14.13 -14.12
C ASN A 115 -7.69 13.14 -13.84
N SER A 116 -7.36 11.85 -13.70
CA SER A 116 -8.32 10.77 -13.51
C SER A 116 -8.45 10.36 -12.03
N ALA A 117 -9.62 9.85 -11.70
CA ALA A 117 -9.90 9.16 -10.45
C ALA A 117 -10.60 7.84 -10.75
N GLU A 118 -10.43 6.85 -9.87
CA GLU A 118 -11.11 5.57 -9.98
C GLU A 118 -11.57 5.05 -8.63
N LEU A 119 -12.68 4.33 -8.65
CA LEU A 119 -13.18 3.60 -7.50
C LEU A 119 -12.63 2.18 -7.54
N TYR A 120 -11.57 1.94 -6.78
CA TYR A 120 -10.88 0.67 -6.71
C TYR A 120 -11.67 -0.35 -5.89
N GLN A 121 -11.88 -1.52 -6.49
CA GLN A 121 -12.52 -2.68 -5.86
C GLN A 121 -11.43 -3.64 -5.35
N ILE A 122 -11.51 -3.96 -4.07
CA ILE A 122 -10.64 -4.95 -3.43
C ILE A 122 -11.20 -6.35 -3.68
N PHE A 123 -10.32 -7.29 -3.99
CA PHE A 123 -10.62 -8.71 -4.11
C PHE A 123 -9.72 -9.48 -3.15
N GLU A 124 -10.32 -10.24 -2.24
CA GLU A 124 -9.58 -11.14 -1.36
C GLU A 124 -9.63 -12.55 -1.96
N THR A 125 -8.49 -13.24 -2.01
CA THR A 125 -8.46 -14.67 -2.31
C THR A 125 -8.80 -15.44 -1.03
N ASN A 126 -9.82 -16.30 -1.10
CA ASN A 126 -10.20 -17.23 -0.01
C ASN A 126 -9.09 -18.24 0.30
#